data_AF-A0A937SWP8-F1
#
_entry.id   AF-A0A937SWP8-F1
#
_cell.length_a   1.000
_cell.length_b   1.000
_cell.length_c   1.000
_cell.angle_alpha   90.00
_cell.angle_beta   90.00
_cell.angle_gamma   90.00
#
_symmetry.space_group_name_H-M   'P 1'
#
loop_
_entity.id
_entity.type
_entity.pdbx_description
1 polymer ?
#
loop_
_entity_poly.entity_id
_entity_poly.type
_entity_poly.pdbx_seq_one_letter_code
_entity_poly.pdbx_strand_id
1 'polypeptide(L)'
;MIIDLSALVHNLYQIRNLVGKSTRIMGVVKADAYGHGILEVARSLEENGVDCLGTAYLHEALDLRKGGVRLPIVILCGIRTRE
;
A
#
# COMPACT_ATOMS: atom_id res chain seq x y z
N MET A 1 2.93 19.62 -2.75
CA MET A 1 3.29 18.87 -1.52
C MET A 1 4.41 17.91 -1.90
N ILE A 2 5.47 17.81 -1.09
CA ILE A 2 6.63 16.95 -1.36
C ILE A 2 6.58 15.81 -0.36
N ILE A 3 6.63 14.57 -0.84
CA ILE A 3 6.62 13.37 -0.02
C ILE A 3 8.01 12.72 -0.08
N ASP A 4 8.55 12.39 1.09
CA ASP A 4 9.82 11.69 1.23
C ASP A 4 9.58 10.17 1.25
N LEU A 5 9.78 9.51 0.11
CA LEU A 5 9.67 8.05 0.00
C LEU A 5 10.81 7.32 0.71
N SER A 6 11.96 7.96 0.96
CA SER A 6 13.03 7.33 1.73
C SER A 6 12.64 7.15 3.19
N ALA A 7 11.88 8.09 3.76
CA ALA A 7 11.31 7.98 5.10
C ALA A 7 10.28 6.85 5.19
N LEU A 8 9.43 6.67 4.17
CA LEU A 8 8.50 5.55 4.06
C LEU A 8 9.23 4.19 4.11
N VAL A 9 10.28 4.06 3.28
CA VAL A 9 11.08 2.82 3.20
C VAL A 9 11.83 2.56 4.50
N HIS A 10 12.40 3.61 5.12
CA HIS A 10 13.01 3.51 6.44
C HIS A 10 12.03 2.93 7.47
N ASN A 11 10.81 3.48 7.53
CA ASN A 11 9.78 3.02 8.45
C ASN A 11 9.36 1.57 8.19
N LEU A 12 9.24 1.16 6.92
CA LEU A 12 8.97 -0.23 6.55
C LEU A 12 10.06 -1.18 7.09
N TYR A 13 11.34 -0.81 6.98
CA TYR A 13 12.42 -1.61 7.53
C TYR A 13 12.43 -1.67 9.05
N GLN A 14 12.07 -0.59 9.75
CA GLN A 14 11.89 -0.63 11.19
C GLN A 14 10.81 -1.64 11.59
N ILE A 15 9.66 -1.63 10.90
CA ILE A 15 8.58 -2.61 11.14
C ILE A 15 9.09 -4.02 10.86
N ARG A 16 9.77 -4.25 9.73
CA ARG A 16 10.31 -5.57 9.37
C ARG A 16 11.30 -6.12 10.39
N ASN A 17 12.13 -5.25 10.98
CA ASN A 17 13.06 -5.63 12.05
C ASN A 17 12.32 -6.04 13.34
N LEU A 18 11.20 -5.38 13.66
CA LEU A 18 10.39 -5.70 14.83
C LEU A 18 9.60 -7.00 14.68
N VAL A 19 8.97 -7.22 13.52
CA VAL A 19 8.08 -8.38 13.31
C VAL A 19 8.81 -9.64 12.82
N GLY A 20 10.06 -9.49 12.37
CA GLY A 20 10.88 -10.57 11.82
C GLY A 20 10.57 -10.91 10.36
N LYS A 21 11.51 -11.61 9.71
CA LYS A 21 11.45 -11.93 8.26
C LYS A 21 10.33 -12.89 7.88
N SER A 22 9.86 -13.72 8.80
CA SER A 22 8.80 -14.71 8.55
C SER A 22 7.38 -14.13 8.59
N THR A 23 7.22 -12.91 9.12
CA THR A 23 5.91 -12.28 9.29
C THR A 23 5.58 -11.45 8.07
N ARG A 24 4.46 -11.73 7.39
CA ARG A 24 4.01 -10.92 6.25
C ARG A 24 3.55 -9.53 6.68
N ILE A 25 3.80 -8.52 5.85
CA ILE A 25 3.41 -7.12 6.07
C ILE A 25 2.41 -6.70 4.99
N MET A 26 1.33 -6.04 5.40
CA MET A 26 0.39 -5.37 4.50
C MET A 26 0.61 -3.86 4.55
N GLY A 27 0.88 -3.25 3.39
CA GLY A 27 0.96 -1.80 3.24
C GLY A 27 -0.44 -1.23 3.01
N VAL A 28 -1.03 -0.58 4.01
CA VAL A 28 -2.36 0.02 3.86
C VAL A 28 -2.23 1.40 3.23
N VAL A 29 -2.77 1.55 2.01
CA VAL A 29 -2.64 2.76 1.16
C VAL A 29 -3.99 3.42 0.86
N LYS A 30 -5.00 3.19 1.71
CA LYS A 30 -6.32 3.85 1.60
C LYS A 30 -6.23 5.38 1.70
N ALA A 31 -7.28 6.05 1.25
CA ALA A 31 -7.43 7.50 1.23
C ALA A 31 -6.22 8.18 0.58
N ASP A 32 -5.89 7.77 -0.65
CA ASP A 32 -4.74 8.26 -1.41
C ASP A 32 -3.39 8.08 -0.68
N ALA A 33 -3.14 6.88 -0.14
CA ALA A 33 -2.05 6.61 0.80
C ALA A 33 -2.00 7.64 1.95
N TYR A 34 -3.14 7.89 2.58
CA TYR A 34 -3.28 8.88 3.65
C TYR A 34 -2.87 10.30 3.19
N GLY A 35 -3.15 10.65 1.93
CA GLY A 35 -2.80 11.92 1.29
C GLY A 35 -1.36 12.03 0.76
N HIS A 36 -0.61 10.93 0.72
CA HIS A 36 0.78 10.90 0.27
C HIS A 36 0.94 10.51 -1.21
N GLY A 37 -0.15 10.22 -1.92
CA GLY A 37 -0.13 9.76 -3.31
C GLY A 37 -0.10 8.24 -3.40
N ILE A 38 -1.23 7.64 -3.78
CA ILE A 38 -1.42 6.19 -3.74
C ILE A 38 -0.46 5.42 -4.66
N LEU A 39 -0.13 5.95 -5.84
CA LEU A 39 0.69 5.24 -6.83
C LEU A 39 2.17 5.25 -6.46
N GLU A 40 2.71 6.41 -6.10
CA GLU A 40 4.10 6.57 -5.69
C GLU A 40 4.40 5.75 -4.44
N VAL A 41 3.52 5.81 -3.44
CA VAL A 41 3.65 5.03 -2.20
C VAL A 41 3.53 3.53 -2.47
N ALA A 42 2.54 3.09 -3.25
CA ALA A 42 2.34 1.67 -3.52
C ALA A 42 3.51 1.06 -4.30
N ARG A 43 4.06 1.77 -5.29
CA ARG A 43 5.25 1.32 -6.03
C ARG A 43 6.46 1.22 -5.13
N SER A 44 6.69 2.24 -4.29
CA SER A 44 7.79 2.22 -3.33
C SER A 44 7.68 1.03 -2.36
N LEU A 45 6.47 0.73 -1.87
CA LEU A 45 6.24 -0.44 -1.01
C LEU A 45 6.42 -1.77 -1.76
N GLU A 46 5.98 -1.86 -3.02
CA GLU A 46 6.15 -3.05 -3.88
C GLU A 46 7.63 -3.34 -4.16
N GLU A 47 8.40 -2.33 -4.54
CA GLU A 47 9.85 -2.42 -4.76
C GLU A 47 10.61 -2.82 -3.49
N ASN A 48 10.09 -2.48 -2.31
CA ASN A 48 10.71 -2.78 -1.01
C ASN A 48 10.11 -4.01 -0.31
N GLY A 49 9.35 -4.84 -1.04
CA GLY A 49 8.99 -6.18 -0.58
C GLY A 49 7.91 -6.22 0.49
N VAL A 50 6.90 -5.35 0.41
CA VAL A 50 5.64 -5.57 1.12
C VAL A 50 4.89 -6.75 0.50
N ASP A 51 4.18 -7.53 1.32
CA ASP A 51 3.58 -8.79 0.87
C ASP A 51 2.21 -8.60 0.21
N CYS A 52 1.51 -7.52 0.55
CA CYS A 52 0.25 -7.11 -0.05
C CYS A 52 -0.07 -5.64 0.26
N LEU A 53 -1.08 -5.10 -0.43
CA LEU A 53 -1.61 -3.77 -0.17
C LEU A 53 -3.05 -3.83 0.35
N GLY A 54 -3.42 -2.86 1.18
CA GLY A 54 -4.79 -2.68 1.67
C GLY A 54 -5.39 -1.35 1.20
N THR A 55 -6.55 -1.38 0.57
CA THR A 55 -7.36 -0.18 0.24
C THR A 55 -8.66 -0.18 1.02
N ALA A 56 -9.34 0.96 1.13
CA ALA A 56 -10.67 1.01 1.73
C ALA A 56 -11.72 0.50 0.74
N TYR A 57 -11.67 0.99 -0.51
CA TYR A 57 -12.71 0.76 -1.51
C TYR A 57 -12.18 0.18 -2.83
N LEU A 58 -13.10 -0.30 -3.66
CA LEU A 58 -12.81 -0.91 -4.96
C LEU A 58 -12.13 0.06 -5.93
N HIS A 59 -12.54 1.33 -5.98
CA HIS A 59 -11.98 2.30 -6.94
C HIS A 59 -10.46 2.51 -6.71
N GLU A 60 -10.02 2.62 -5.46
CA GLU A 60 -8.60 2.73 -5.11
C GLU A 60 -7.80 1.51 -5.58
N ALA A 61 -8.37 0.31 -5.41
CA ALA A 61 -7.75 -0.93 -5.89
C ALA A 61 -7.65 -0.97 -7.43
N LEU A 62 -8.66 -0.46 -8.13
CA LEU A 62 -8.65 -0.34 -9.59
C LEU A 62 -7.60 0.68 -10.05
N ASP A 63 -7.43 1.79 -9.34
CA ASP A 63 -6.43 2.80 -9.69
C ASP A 63 -5.00 2.27 -9.49
N LEU A 64 -4.75 1.50 -8.42
CA LEU A 64 -3.50 0.75 -8.24
C LEU A 64 -3.22 -0.20 -9.42
N ARG A 65 -4.24 -0.93 -9.89
CA ARG A 65 -4.10 -1.86 -11.04
C ARG A 65 -3.83 -1.14 -12.35
N LYS A 66 -4.54 -0.04 -12.64
CA LYS A 66 -4.25 0.82 -13.80
C LYS A 66 -2.84 1.41 -13.71
N GLY A 67 -2.38 1.72 -12.50
CA GLY A 67 -1.03 2.19 -12.20
C GLY A 67 0.07 1.14 -12.30
N GLY A 68 -0.26 -0.11 -12.61
CA GLY A 68 0.68 -1.20 -12.87
C GLY A 68 1.10 -2.02 -11.66
N VAL A 69 0.53 -1.77 -10.48
CA VAL A 69 0.85 -2.52 -9.25
C VAL A 69 0.37 -3.96 -9.37
N ARG A 70 1.23 -4.92 -9.04
CA ARG A 70 1.00 -6.37 -9.23
C ARG A 70 0.79 -7.15 -7.93
N LEU A 71 1.16 -6.57 -6.79
CA LEU A 71 0.91 -7.17 -5.48
C LEU A 71 -0.57 -7.56 -5.26
N PRO A 72 -0.85 -8.57 -4.42
CA PRO A 72 -2.20 -8.80 -3.92
C PRO A 72 -2.77 -7.53 -3.26
N ILE A 73 -4.02 -7.19 -3.58
CA ILE A 73 -4.73 -6.05 -2.99
C ILE A 73 -5.95 -6.55 -2.23
N VAL A 74 -6.10 -6.14 -0.98
CA VAL A 74 -7.25 -6.42 -0.13
C VAL A 74 -8.12 -5.16 -0.01
N ILE A 75 -9.41 -5.30 -0.31
CA ILE A 75 -10.41 -4.24 -0.09
C ILE A 75 -10.99 -4.41 1.31
N LEU A 76 -10.59 -3.55 2.23
CA LEU A 76 -10.82 -3.71 3.67
C LEU A 76 -12.28 -3.48 4.09
N CYS A 77 -13.00 -2.58 3.40
CA CYS A 77 -14.39 -2.26 3.75
C CYS A 77 -15.42 -3.12 3.00
N GLY A 78 -14.96 -4.15 2.28
CA GLY A 78 -15.80 -4.99 1.42
C GLY A 78 -16.14 -4.36 0.07
N ILE A 79 -16.75 -5.15 -0.81
CA ILE A 79 -17.20 -4.70 -2.12
C ILE A 79 -18.65 -4.25 -2.01
N ARG A 80 -18.89 -2.95 -2.27
CA ARG A 80 -20.24 -2.40 -2.43
C ARG A 80 -20.53 -2.24 -3.91
N THR A 81 -21.66 -2.77 -4.37
CA THR A 81 -22.09 -2.72 -5.78
C THR A 81 -23.02 -1.55 -6.08
N ARG A 82 -23.32 -0.73 -5.07
CA ARG A 82 -24.09 0.52 -5.15
C ARG A 82 -23.50 1.51 -4.16
N GLU A 83 -23.36 2.77 -4.57
CA GLU A 83 -23.04 3.90 -3.67
C GLU A 83 -24.18 4.10 -2.66
#